data_AF-A0A844U072-F1
#
_entry.id   AF-A0A844U072-F1
#
_cell.length_a   1.000
_cell.length_b   1.000
_cell.length_c   1.000
_cell.angle_alpha   90.00
_cell.angle_beta   90.00
_cell.angle_gamma   90.00
#
_symmetry.space_group_name_H-M   'P 1'
#
loop_
_entity.id
_entity.type
_entity.pdbx_description
1 polymer ?
#
loop_
_entity_poly.entity_id
_entity_poly.type
_entity_poly.pdbx_seq_one_letter_code
_entity_poly.pdbx_strand_id
1 'polypeptide(L)'
;MPNIRRTFVKGIMNKDVDERLLDDGYFRHAENIIINTSEGSNVGAIEKCLSNKQLTNLYIGSNVETLGTYTDEAKRKLYWWVISNRGCYVLEYDIQTKVLYFLLQDTRTTKVLDLKRGNLITGIIKIVSETAGKDLLIWSDGNMEICCINIERSKKYAENGFEKEDIYLIKKPPIEAPKITMSFDEDYSNNIQDKFIAFSYRYKYLDGEFSAISAFSNYAFEPLGLSIDFDTNDNVGMVNRYNAVRVDFNTGDKRVKEIQVLAKESNSNNVYIVENFVKEKEGWGHNQIKSIKYSNNKLYNLLPERELYKQFDNVPRKARALTAISNRLILGNYTEGYDIKDQNGSPIKIDYNVGVASEKINIELPISSYIHDKWFVFKFSNLKKGNVLEFNLEIMSKWNTNVD
;
A
#
# COMPACT_ATOMS: atom_id res chain seq x y z
N MET A 1 32.27 50.86 34.54
CA MET A 1 32.33 49.45 34.09
C MET A 1 32.68 49.44 32.61
N PRO A 2 33.63 48.62 32.15
CA PRO A 2 33.91 48.50 30.73
C PRO A 2 32.71 47.83 30.05
N ASN A 3 32.18 48.45 29.00
CA ASN A 3 31.16 47.84 28.16
C ASN A 3 31.85 46.77 27.29
N ILE A 4 31.69 45.51 27.67
CA ILE A 4 32.13 44.37 26.85
C ILE A 4 31.18 44.27 25.66
N ARG A 5 31.63 44.73 24.50
CA ARG A 5 30.95 44.50 23.21
C ARG A 5 31.56 43.27 22.56
N ARG A 6 30.83 42.16 22.56
CA ARG A 6 31.20 40.98 21.75
C ARG A 6 30.89 41.26 20.28
N THR A 7 31.84 40.94 19.41
CA THR A 7 31.66 41.05 17.96
C THR A 7 31.36 39.68 17.36
N PHE A 8 30.58 39.60 16.28
CA PHE A 8 30.16 38.32 15.68
C PHE A 8 30.80 38.08 14.30
N VAL A 9 31.97 38.67 14.06
CA VAL A 9 32.62 38.76 12.74
C VAL A 9 32.90 37.39 12.10
N LYS A 10 33.12 36.34 12.91
CA LYS A 10 33.37 34.99 12.37
C LYS A 10 32.10 34.33 11.81
N GLY A 11 30.92 34.68 12.32
CA GLY A 11 29.66 34.10 11.84
C GLY A 11 29.51 32.59 12.10
N ILE A 12 30.23 32.01 13.06
CA ILE A 12 30.21 30.55 13.32
C ILE A 12 29.37 30.23 14.56
N MET A 13 28.44 29.27 14.43
CA MET A 13 27.68 28.74 15.56
C MET A 13 28.49 27.68 16.31
N ASN A 14 28.67 27.84 17.63
CA ASN A 14 29.32 26.85 18.50
C ASN A 14 28.41 26.52 19.68
N LYS A 15 27.91 25.28 19.73
CA LYS A 15 27.05 24.79 20.82
C LYS A 15 27.79 24.00 21.90
N ASP A 16 29.01 23.56 21.62
CA ASP A 16 29.78 22.66 22.49
C ASP A 16 30.42 23.42 23.66
N VAL A 17 30.79 24.68 23.44
CA VAL A 17 31.47 25.52 24.43
C VAL A 17 30.46 26.30 25.26
N ASP A 18 30.73 26.44 26.56
CA ASP A 18 29.93 27.27 27.48
C ASP A 18 29.96 28.75 27.08
N GLU A 19 28.89 29.50 27.37
CA GLU A 19 28.77 30.93 27.01
C GLU A 19 29.92 31.81 27.55
N ARG A 20 30.54 31.38 28.65
CA ARG A 20 31.65 32.07 29.32
C ARG A 20 32.99 31.85 28.62
N LEU A 21 33.14 30.72 27.94
CA LEU A 21 34.34 30.30 27.21
C LEU A 21 34.20 30.53 25.69
N LEU A 22 33.08 31.10 25.27
CA LEU A 22 32.80 31.38 23.88
C LEU A 22 33.67 32.56 23.41
N ASP A 23 34.59 32.27 22.50
CA ASP A 23 35.45 33.26 21.85
C ASP A 23 34.62 34.33 21.12
N ASP A 24 35.17 35.55 21.04
CA ASP A 24 34.60 36.62 20.22
C ASP A 24 34.53 36.17 18.74
N GLY A 25 33.38 36.42 18.12
CA GLY A 25 33.06 36.01 16.76
C GLY A 25 32.09 34.82 16.67
N TYR A 26 31.98 34.01 17.72
CA TYR A 26 31.08 32.85 17.76
C TYR A 26 29.75 33.19 18.42
N PHE A 27 28.70 32.43 18.10
CA PHE A 27 27.40 32.52 18.75
C PHE A 27 26.86 31.14 19.10
N ARG A 28 26.12 31.03 20.21
CA ARG A 28 25.51 29.76 20.67
C ARG A 28 24.13 29.52 20.05
N HIS A 29 23.40 30.62 19.87
CA HIS A 29 22.05 30.65 19.35
C HIS A 29 21.86 31.93 18.55
N ALA A 30 21.15 31.84 17.44
CA ALA A 30 20.78 33.00 16.65
C ALA A 30 19.44 32.72 15.95
N GLU A 31 18.58 33.74 15.92
CA GLU A 31 17.28 33.70 15.27
C GLU A 31 17.16 34.91 14.34
N ASN A 32 16.51 34.71 13.18
CA ASN A 32 16.25 35.77 12.19
C ASN A 32 17.51 36.52 11.72
N ILE A 33 18.62 35.79 11.53
CA ILE A 33 19.87 36.33 11.00
C ILE A 33 20.17 35.80 9.59
N ILE A 34 20.85 36.61 8.79
CA ILE A 34 21.50 36.19 7.54
C ILE A 34 23.00 36.36 7.74
N ILE A 35 23.75 35.34 7.35
CA ILE A 35 25.21 35.41 7.27
C ILE A 35 25.54 35.82 5.84
N ASN A 36 26.12 37.00 5.67
CA ASN A 36 26.47 37.50 4.36
C ASN A 36 27.73 36.75 3.86
N THR A 37 27.59 35.97 2.79
CA THR A 37 28.69 35.17 2.18
C THR A 37 29.32 35.87 0.96
N SER A 38 29.00 37.14 0.73
CA SER A 38 29.51 37.91 -0.41
C SER A 38 30.98 38.28 -0.22
N GLU A 39 31.81 38.13 -1.27
CA GLU A 39 33.29 38.25 -1.29
C GLU A 39 33.90 39.64 -0.90
N GLY A 40 33.11 40.54 -0.29
CA GLY A 40 33.55 41.88 0.12
C GLY A 40 34.08 41.98 1.55
N SER A 41 34.30 43.21 2.03
CA SER A 41 34.79 43.50 3.40
C SER A 41 33.83 43.09 4.54
N ASN A 42 32.66 42.55 4.21
CA ASN A 42 31.60 42.13 5.14
C ASN A 42 31.34 40.61 5.13
N VAL A 43 32.23 39.78 4.56
CA VAL A 43 32.13 38.31 4.68
C VAL A 43 32.05 37.94 6.16
N GLY A 44 31.01 37.22 6.57
CA GLY A 44 30.82 36.78 7.96
C GLY A 44 30.12 37.80 8.86
N ALA A 45 29.73 38.97 8.33
CA ALA A 45 28.87 39.89 9.06
C ALA A 45 27.48 39.26 9.24
N ILE A 46 27.05 39.16 10.50
CA ILE A 46 25.69 38.79 10.87
C ILE A 46 24.79 40.00 10.65
N GLU A 47 23.91 39.92 9.66
CA GLU A 47 22.86 40.92 9.43
C GLU A 47 21.54 40.42 9.99
N LYS A 48 20.70 41.34 10.48
CA LYS A 48 19.31 41.01 10.80
C LYS A 48 18.56 40.81 9.49
N CYS A 49 17.74 39.76 9.40
CA CYS A 49 16.71 39.68 8.36
C CYS A 49 15.87 40.96 8.41
N LEU A 50 15.90 41.77 7.34
CA LEU A 50 15.22 43.07 7.26
C LEU A 50 13.67 42.98 7.17
N SER A 51 13.09 41.80 7.36
CA SER A 51 11.65 41.60 7.22
C SER A 51 11.02 41.11 8.53
N ASN A 52 10.42 42.04 9.26
CA ASN A 52 9.42 41.80 10.31
C ASN A 52 8.02 42.24 9.84
N LYS A 53 7.85 42.53 8.54
CA LYS A 53 6.58 42.98 7.98
C LYS A 53 5.58 41.84 8.05
N GLN A 54 4.56 42.01 8.87
CA GLN A 54 3.47 41.05 8.97
C GLN A 54 2.81 40.87 7.58
N LEU A 55 2.79 39.62 7.11
CA LEU A 55 2.19 39.27 5.81
C LEU A 55 0.71 38.95 5.93
N THR A 56 0.29 38.36 7.06
CA THR A 56 -1.08 37.91 7.27
C THR A 56 -1.45 37.88 8.75
N ASN A 57 -2.74 37.86 9.05
CA ASN A 57 -3.31 37.61 10.37
C ASN A 57 -3.73 36.14 10.46
N LEU A 58 -3.16 35.39 11.39
CA LEU A 58 -3.43 33.97 11.58
C LEU A 58 -3.98 33.71 12.98
N TYR A 59 -5.23 33.22 13.07
CA TYR A 59 -5.88 32.95 14.35
C TYR A 59 -5.91 31.45 14.64
N ILE A 60 -4.77 30.90 15.07
CA ILE A 60 -4.59 29.46 15.33
C ILE A 60 -4.36 29.12 16.81
N GLY A 61 -4.72 30.03 17.72
CA GLY A 61 -4.56 29.85 19.17
C GLY A 61 -3.24 30.39 19.71
N SER A 62 -2.83 29.89 20.89
CA SER A 62 -1.63 30.31 21.61
C SER A 62 -0.47 29.32 21.48
N ASN A 63 0.74 29.75 21.89
CA ASN A 63 2.00 28.99 21.80
C ASN A 63 2.29 28.48 20.39
N VAL A 64 2.17 29.38 19.41
CA VAL A 64 2.40 29.07 18.00
C VAL A 64 3.90 28.88 17.74
N GLU A 65 4.25 27.78 17.11
CA GLU A 65 5.62 27.45 16.72
C GLU A 65 5.65 26.91 15.29
N THR A 66 6.55 27.45 14.47
CA THR A 66 6.75 26.98 13.09
C THR A 66 7.83 25.90 13.08
N LEU A 67 7.50 24.73 12.56
CA LEU A 67 8.39 23.56 12.55
C LEU A 67 9.15 23.38 11.24
N GLY A 68 8.68 23.99 10.16
CA GLY A 68 9.33 23.94 8.86
C GLY A 68 8.74 24.96 7.90
N THR A 69 9.54 25.36 6.91
CA THR A 69 9.17 26.31 5.87
C THR A 69 9.71 25.84 4.53
N TYR A 70 8.99 26.13 3.46
CA TYR A 70 9.39 25.84 2.10
C TYR A 70 8.91 26.96 1.17
N THR A 71 9.83 27.51 0.38
CA THR A 71 9.57 28.61 -0.54
C THR A 71 9.62 28.12 -1.98
N ASP A 72 8.50 28.24 -2.68
CA ASP A 72 8.44 28.06 -4.14
C ASP A 72 8.63 29.43 -4.79
N GLU A 73 9.86 29.71 -5.22
CA GLU A 73 10.22 30.98 -5.85
C GLU A 73 9.55 31.17 -7.21
N ALA A 74 9.39 30.09 -7.98
CA ALA A 74 8.82 30.13 -9.33
C ALA A 74 7.34 30.55 -9.30
N LYS A 75 6.56 29.99 -8.38
CA LYS A 75 5.14 30.36 -8.20
C LYS A 75 4.92 31.45 -7.14
N ARG A 76 6.00 31.94 -6.50
CA ARG A 76 5.99 32.91 -5.39
C ARG A 76 5.05 32.50 -4.26
N LYS A 77 5.15 31.24 -3.83
CA LYS A 77 4.35 30.66 -2.76
C LYS A 77 5.21 30.28 -1.57
N LEU A 78 4.69 30.51 -0.37
CA LEU A 78 5.31 30.11 0.89
C LEU A 78 4.45 29.00 1.51
N TYR A 79 5.08 27.89 1.86
CA TYR A 79 4.48 26.79 2.58
C TYR A 79 5.13 26.68 3.95
N TRP A 80 4.35 26.45 5.00
CA TRP A 80 4.92 26.22 6.32
C TRP A 80 4.03 25.37 7.21
N TRP A 81 4.67 24.73 8.19
CA TRP A 81 4.06 23.81 9.14
C TRP A 81 4.07 24.44 10.52
N VAL A 82 2.92 24.43 11.17
CA VAL A 82 2.73 25.13 12.44
C VAL A 82 2.07 24.21 13.45
N ILE A 83 2.58 24.27 14.68
CA ILE A 83 1.95 23.67 15.84
C ILE A 83 1.50 24.78 16.80
N SER A 84 0.31 24.62 17.37
CA SER A 84 -0.21 25.47 18.43
C SER A 84 -0.88 24.62 19.51
N ASN A 85 -1.33 25.26 20.58
CA ASN A 85 -2.14 24.58 21.59
C ASN A 85 -3.50 24.10 21.04
N ARG A 86 -4.00 24.69 19.95
CA ARG A 86 -5.27 24.31 19.32
C ARG A 86 -5.12 23.16 18.34
N GLY A 87 -3.99 23.05 17.64
CA GLY A 87 -3.85 22.05 16.58
C GLY A 87 -2.54 22.09 15.83
N CYS A 88 -2.51 21.33 14.74
CA CYS A 88 -1.42 21.27 13.77
C CYS A 88 -1.94 21.74 12.41
N TYR A 89 -1.14 22.54 11.71
CA TYR A 89 -1.55 23.22 10.50
C TYR A 89 -0.47 23.15 9.42
N VAL A 90 -0.91 23.01 8.17
CA VAL A 90 -0.08 23.22 6.98
C VAL A 90 -0.72 24.33 6.17
N LEU A 91 0.06 25.35 5.85
CA LEU A 91 -0.41 26.61 5.30
C LEU A 91 0.27 26.89 3.97
N GLU A 92 -0.46 27.50 3.03
CA GLU A 92 0.06 28.10 1.81
C GLU A 92 -0.23 29.61 1.85
N TYR A 93 0.75 30.44 1.57
CA TYR A 93 0.57 31.86 1.31
C TYR A 93 1.07 32.21 -0.08
N ASP A 94 0.20 32.81 -0.87
CA ASP A 94 0.54 33.33 -2.17
C ASP A 94 1.03 34.78 -2.00
N ILE A 95 2.30 35.01 -2.31
CA ILE A 95 2.94 36.32 -2.11
C ILE A 95 2.36 37.36 -3.09
N GLN A 96 1.90 36.92 -4.25
CA GLN A 96 1.42 37.79 -5.32
C GLN A 96 -0.03 38.21 -5.06
N THR A 97 -0.91 37.26 -4.76
CA THR A 97 -2.32 37.54 -4.46
C THR A 97 -2.57 37.97 -3.01
N LYS A 98 -1.59 37.74 -2.11
CA LYS A 98 -1.67 37.98 -0.66
C LYS A 98 -2.76 37.19 0.04
N VAL A 99 -3.13 36.03 -0.52
CA VAL A 99 -4.14 35.15 0.05
C VAL A 99 -3.47 34.00 0.81
N LEU A 100 -4.01 33.71 1.99
CA LEU A 100 -3.65 32.57 2.82
C LEU A 100 -4.65 31.43 2.58
N TYR A 101 -4.14 30.23 2.38
CA TYR A 101 -4.91 28.99 2.33
C TYR A 101 -4.46 28.04 3.43
N PHE A 102 -5.43 27.41 4.08
CA PHE A 102 -5.18 26.24 4.92
C PHE A 102 -5.17 25.00 4.02
N LEU A 103 -4.03 24.29 3.98
CA LEU A 103 -3.93 23.00 3.28
C LEU A 103 -4.40 21.87 4.19
N LEU A 104 -3.96 21.88 5.44
CA LEU A 104 -4.37 20.91 6.46
C LEU A 104 -4.63 21.63 7.78
N GLN A 105 -5.71 21.25 8.44
CA GLN A 105 -6.09 21.76 9.77
C GLN A 105 -6.49 20.58 10.64
N ASP A 106 -5.66 20.26 11.63
CA ASP A 106 -5.92 19.18 12.58
C ASP A 106 -6.04 19.71 14.01
N THR A 107 -7.27 19.76 14.49
CA THR A 107 -7.64 20.17 15.85
C THR A 107 -8.25 19.02 16.64
N ARG A 108 -8.14 17.78 16.14
CA ARG A 108 -8.60 16.57 16.84
C ARG A 108 -7.80 16.35 18.12
N THR A 109 -8.44 15.67 19.07
CA THR A 109 -7.76 15.13 20.26
C THR A 109 -6.73 14.07 19.85
N THR A 110 -7.13 13.13 19.00
CA THR A 110 -6.24 12.16 18.34
C THR A 110 -5.91 12.66 16.95
N LYS A 111 -4.79 13.37 16.82
CA LYS A 111 -4.38 14.02 15.57
C LYS A 111 -3.95 13.00 14.53
N VAL A 112 -4.32 13.26 13.27
CA VAL A 112 -3.81 12.57 12.08
C VAL A 112 -2.50 13.23 11.65
N LEU A 113 -2.48 14.57 11.62
CA LEU A 113 -1.28 15.39 11.46
C LEU A 113 -0.65 15.61 12.85
N ASP A 114 0.00 14.58 13.38
CA ASP A 114 0.64 14.58 14.72
C ASP A 114 2.03 15.24 14.71
N LEU A 115 2.09 16.54 14.38
CA LEU A 115 3.33 17.30 14.50
C LEU A 115 3.74 17.43 15.97
N LYS A 116 5.04 17.34 16.25
CA LYS A 116 5.59 17.45 17.62
C LYS A 116 6.59 18.59 17.74
N ARG A 117 6.55 19.29 18.89
CA ARG A 117 7.56 20.29 19.24
C ARG A 117 8.93 19.62 19.34
N GLY A 118 9.96 20.25 18.78
CA GLY A 118 11.32 19.69 18.70
C GLY A 118 11.59 18.81 17.47
N ASN A 119 10.56 18.38 16.75
CA ASN A 119 10.69 17.67 15.47
C ASN A 119 10.60 18.68 14.32
N LEU A 120 11.73 19.30 13.98
CA LEU A 120 11.81 20.21 12.83
C LEU A 120 11.67 19.42 11.52
N ILE A 121 10.92 20.00 10.59
CA ILE A 121 10.70 19.42 9.26
C ILE A 121 11.78 19.97 8.33
N THR A 122 12.84 19.17 8.17
CA THR A 122 13.99 19.54 7.34
C THR A 122 13.91 19.01 5.92
N GLY A 123 13.17 17.92 5.71
CA GLY A 123 12.97 17.32 4.40
C GLY A 123 11.62 17.71 3.82
N ILE A 124 11.61 18.69 2.91
CA ILE A 124 10.40 19.17 2.22
C ILE A 124 10.69 19.23 0.73
N ILE A 125 9.79 18.69 -0.08
CA ILE A 125 9.92 18.61 -1.53
C ILE A 125 8.57 18.92 -2.16
N LYS A 126 8.59 19.74 -3.21
CA LYS A 126 7.45 19.92 -4.09
C LYS A 126 7.71 19.24 -5.43
N ILE A 127 6.82 18.34 -5.84
CA ILE A 127 6.83 17.77 -7.18
C ILE A 127 5.87 18.58 -8.04
N VAL A 128 6.40 19.20 -9.09
CA VAL A 128 5.60 19.95 -10.06
C VAL A 128 5.17 18.99 -11.16
N SER A 129 3.87 18.96 -11.42
CA SER A 129 3.30 18.17 -12.51
C SER A 129 3.01 19.07 -13.71
N GLU A 130 3.16 18.54 -14.93
CA GLU A 130 2.75 19.22 -16.17
C GLU A 130 1.24 19.48 -16.20
N THR A 131 0.45 18.57 -15.62
CA THR A 131 -0.99 18.77 -15.47
C THR A 131 -1.27 19.76 -14.34
N ALA A 132 -1.97 20.85 -14.66
CA ALA A 132 -2.42 21.82 -13.67
C ALA A 132 -3.22 21.14 -12.54
N GLY A 133 -2.96 21.54 -11.29
CA GLY A 133 -3.67 21.03 -10.12
C GLY A 133 -3.22 19.64 -9.63
N LYS A 134 -2.10 19.12 -10.13
CA LYS A 134 -1.50 17.86 -9.66
C LYS A 134 -0.14 18.05 -8.98
N ASP A 135 0.15 19.26 -8.52
CA ASP A 135 1.37 19.51 -7.73
C ASP A 135 1.26 18.77 -6.40
N LEU A 136 2.31 18.02 -6.07
CA LEU A 136 2.41 17.28 -4.82
C LEU A 136 3.40 17.96 -3.88
N LEU A 137 3.07 18.00 -2.60
CA LEU A 137 3.94 18.47 -1.53
C LEU A 137 4.24 17.29 -0.61
N ILE A 138 5.52 16.97 -0.45
CA ILE A 138 6.02 15.82 0.29
C ILE A 138 6.91 16.33 1.42
N TRP A 139 6.74 15.79 2.62
CA TRP A 139 7.60 16.13 3.74
C TRP A 139 7.77 14.98 4.73
N SER A 140 8.80 15.08 5.57
CA SER A 140 9.03 14.18 6.68
C SER A 140 9.53 14.94 7.91
N ASP A 141 8.98 14.62 9.08
CA ASP A 141 9.30 15.22 10.39
C ASP A 141 10.09 14.27 11.31
N GLY A 142 10.36 13.04 10.85
CA GLY A 142 10.99 11.96 11.63
C GLY A 142 10.12 11.37 12.75
N ASN A 143 8.90 11.83 12.96
CA ASN A 143 7.96 11.31 13.96
C ASN A 143 6.79 10.54 13.34
N MET A 144 6.20 11.04 12.25
CA MET A 144 5.11 10.40 11.52
C MET A 144 5.58 9.72 10.24
N GLU A 145 4.66 8.99 9.60
CA GLU A 145 4.86 8.47 8.24
C GLU A 145 5.06 9.60 7.25
N ILE A 146 5.83 9.31 6.20
CA ILE A 146 6.18 10.32 5.20
C ILE A 146 4.88 10.80 4.54
N CYS A 147 4.70 12.11 4.56
CA CYS A 147 3.48 12.72 4.07
C CYS A 147 3.63 13.17 2.62
N CYS A 148 2.57 13.00 1.84
CA CYS A 148 2.43 13.46 0.46
C CYS A 148 1.00 13.94 0.26
N ILE A 149 0.82 15.21 -0.09
CA ILE A 149 -0.49 15.79 -0.38
C ILE A 149 -0.53 16.43 -1.75
N ASN A 150 -1.69 16.37 -2.39
CA ASN A 150 -2.00 17.22 -3.53
C ASN A 150 -2.41 18.61 -3.04
N ILE A 151 -1.69 19.64 -3.47
CA ILE A 151 -1.85 21.00 -2.95
C ILE A 151 -3.26 21.55 -3.22
N GLU A 152 -3.75 21.46 -4.46
CA GLU A 152 -5.05 22.03 -4.83
C GLU A 152 -6.23 21.24 -4.27
N ARG A 153 -6.08 19.91 -4.11
CA ARG A 153 -7.08 19.11 -3.40
C ARG A 153 -7.12 19.46 -1.92
N SER A 154 -5.96 19.67 -1.30
CA SER A 154 -5.87 19.93 0.14
C SER A 154 -6.51 21.25 0.56
N LYS A 155 -6.46 22.28 -0.30
CA LYS A 155 -7.17 23.55 -0.09
C LYS A 155 -8.68 23.40 0.10
N LYS A 156 -9.26 22.31 -0.39
CA LYS A 156 -10.71 22.04 -0.29
C LYS A 156 -11.07 21.30 0.99
N TYR A 157 -10.10 20.85 1.77
CA TYR A 157 -10.37 20.16 3.03
C TYR A 157 -10.88 21.14 4.08
N ALA A 158 -11.99 20.78 4.72
CA ALA A 158 -12.47 21.44 5.92
C ALA A 158 -11.57 21.10 7.13
N GLU A 159 -11.78 21.80 8.25
CA GLU A 159 -11.14 21.45 9.52
C GLU A 159 -11.40 19.97 9.87
N ASN A 160 -10.33 19.20 10.10
CA ASN A 160 -10.36 17.75 10.34
C ASN A 160 -10.95 16.90 9.19
N GLY A 161 -11.11 17.47 7.99
CA GLY A 161 -11.75 16.83 6.83
C GLY A 161 -10.88 15.83 6.06
N PHE A 162 -9.84 15.26 6.68
CA PHE A 162 -8.90 14.32 6.05
C PHE A 162 -8.54 13.17 7.00
N GLU A 163 -8.22 12.01 6.43
CA GLU A 163 -7.79 10.81 7.14
C GLU A 163 -6.28 10.56 6.93
N LYS A 164 -5.73 9.55 7.59
CA LYS A 164 -4.30 9.19 7.51
C LYS A 164 -3.86 8.91 6.08
N GLU A 165 -4.66 8.11 5.36
CA GLU A 165 -4.39 7.68 4.00
C GLU A 165 -4.51 8.82 2.96
N ASP A 166 -5.13 9.95 3.32
CA ASP A 166 -5.19 11.14 2.45
C ASP A 166 -3.85 11.89 2.42
N ILE A 167 -3.06 11.77 3.49
CA ILE A 167 -1.84 12.55 3.68
C ILE A 167 -0.56 11.73 3.58
N TYR A 168 -0.62 10.40 3.60
CA TYR A 168 0.58 9.57 3.52
C TYR A 168 1.01 9.27 2.09
N LEU A 169 2.33 9.15 1.91
CA LEU A 169 2.97 8.78 0.65
C LEU A 169 2.62 7.34 0.24
N ILE A 170 2.58 6.41 1.20
CA ILE A 170 2.26 5.01 0.92
C ILE A 170 0.78 4.85 0.53
N LYS A 171 0.53 4.09 -0.54
CA LYS A 171 -0.82 3.76 -1.01
C LYS A 171 -1.12 2.29 -0.77
N LYS A 172 -2.33 1.98 -0.31
CA LYS A 172 -2.70 0.61 0.08
C LYS A 172 -3.02 -0.24 -1.16
N PRO A 173 -2.35 -1.38 -1.38
CA PRO A 173 -2.79 -2.31 -2.41
C PRO A 173 -4.12 -2.96 -2.02
N PRO A 174 -4.84 -3.58 -2.97
CA PRO A 174 -5.97 -4.42 -2.64
C PRO A 174 -5.52 -5.59 -1.76
N ILE A 175 -6.23 -5.80 -0.66
CA ILE A 175 -5.86 -6.75 0.40
C ILE A 175 -6.12 -8.19 -0.06
N GLU A 176 -7.24 -8.41 -0.74
CA GLU A 176 -7.72 -9.74 -1.13
C GLU A 176 -7.47 -9.99 -2.61
N ALA A 177 -7.18 -11.25 -2.95
CA ALA A 177 -7.24 -11.70 -4.33
C ALA A 177 -8.68 -11.60 -4.86
N PRO A 178 -8.88 -11.38 -6.17
CA PRO A 178 -10.21 -11.39 -6.74
C PRO A 178 -10.83 -12.78 -6.59
N LYS A 179 -12.12 -12.83 -6.24
CA LYS A 179 -12.85 -14.09 -6.13
C LYS A 179 -13.31 -14.51 -7.51
N ILE A 180 -13.02 -15.74 -7.90
CA ILE A 180 -13.40 -16.28 -9.20
C ILE A 180 -14.54 -17.28 -9.05
N THR A 181 -15.48 -17.23 -9.99
CA THR A 181 -16.54 -18.23 -10.14
C THR A 181 -16.62 -18.66 -11.60
N MET A 182 -16.58 -19.96 -11.85
CA MET A 182 -16.65 -20.49 -13.21
C MET A 182 -18.08 -20.34 -13.75
N SER A 183 -18.22 -20.00 -15.03
CA SER A 183 -19.51 -19.68 -15.66
C SER A 183 -19.51 -20.08 -17.13
N PHE A 184 -20.68 -20.07 -17.77
CA PHE A 184 -20.79 -20.30 -19.21
C PHE A 184 -21.03 -19.00 -19.99
N ASP A 185 -20.45 -18.92 -21.18
CA ASP A 185 -20.77 -17.91 -22.19
C ASP A 185 -21.63 -18.48 -23.31
N GLU A 186 -22.67 -17.73 -23.66
CA GLU A 186 -23.65 -18.10 -24.70
C GLU A 186 -23.02 -17.99 -26.10
N ASP A 187 -21.94 -17.24 -26.24
CA ASP A 187 -21.18 -17.07 -27.49
C ASP A 187 -20.37 -18.33 -27.88
N TYR A 188 -20.38 -19.38 -27.06
CA TYR A 188 -19.67 -20.67 -27.25
C TYR A 188 -18.17 -20.56 -27.58
N SER A 189 -17.54 -19.40 -27.46
CA SER A 189 -16.09 -19.29 -27.58
C SER A 189 -15.45 -20.05 -26.42
N ASN A 190 -14.43 -20.86 -26.72
CA ASN A 190 -13.75 -21.66 -25.69
C ASN A 190 -12.26 -21.31 -25.61
N ASN A 191 -11.97 -20.01 -25.65
CA ASN A 191 -10.59 -19.50 -25.65
C ASN A 191 -9.86 -19.68 -24.30
N ILE A 192 -10.52 -20.30 -23.31
CA ILE A 192 -9.96 -20.66 -22.00
C ILE A 192 -9.89 -22.17 -21.77
N GLN A 193 -10.28 -23.00 -22.74
CA GLN A 193 -10.42 -24.46 -22.59
C GLN A 193 -9.15 -25.13 -22.05
N ASP A 194 -8.01 -24.81 -22.67
CA ASP A 194 -6.72 -25.46 -22.36
C ASP A 194 -5.80 -24.53 -21.56
N LYS A 195 -6.37 -23.50 -20.92
CA LYS A 195 -5.62 -22.44 -20.27
C LYS A 195 -5.86 -22.39 -18.77
N PHE A 196 -4.76 -22.36 -18.02
CA PHE A 196 -4.77 -22.11 -16.59
C PHE A 196 -4.54 -20.62 -16.34
N ILE A 197 -5.64 -19.90 -16.09
CA ILE A 197 -5.61 -18.45 -15.95
C ILE A 197 -5.86 -18.08 -14.50
N ALA A 198 -4.98 -17.25 -13.93
CA ALA A 198 -5.16 -16.64 -12.62
C ALA A 198 -5.44 -15.14 -12.78
N PHE A 199 -6.27 -14.59 -11.90
CA PHE A 199 -6.69 -13.20 -11.95
C PHE A 199 -6.14 -12.41 -10.77
N SER A 200 -5.86 -11.14 -11.00
CA SER A 200 -5.47 -10.19 -9.97
C SER A 200 -6.01 -8.81 -10.33
N TYR A 201 -5.86 -7.81 -9.47
CA TYR A 201 -6.21 -6.43 -9.81
C TYR A 201 -5.35 -5.43 -9.05
N ARG A 202 -5.36 -4.18 -9.50
CA ARG A 202 -4.66 -3.08 -8.84
C ARG A 202 -5.43 -1.77 -8.96
N TYR A 203 -5.10 -0.82 -8.09
CA TYR A 203 -5.71 0.49 -8.05
C TYR A 203 -4.82 1.55 -8.67
N LYS A 204 -5.45 2.53 -9.31
CA LYS A 204 -4.85 3.81 -9.66
C LYS A 204 -5.52 4.90 -8.84
N TYR A 205 -4.73 5.65 -8.09
CA TYR A 205 -5.20 6.69 -7.19
C TYR A 205 -5.45 8.02 -7.92
N LEU A 206 -6.14 8.95 -7.25
CA LEU A 206 -6.47 10.27 -7.78
C LEU A 206 -5.26 11.04 -8.35
N ASP A 207 -4.09 10.90 -7.72
CA ASP A 207 -2.85 11.57 -8.12
C ASP A 207 -2.08 10.83 -9.22
N GLY A 208 -2.60 9.69 -9.70
CA GLY A 208 -2.04 8.92 -10.82
C GLY A 208 -1.11 7.78 -10.39
N GLU A 209 -0.84 7.63 -9.10
CA GLU A 209 -0.03 6.55 -8.55
C GLU A 209 -0.75 5.19 -8.67
N PHE A 210 0.00 4.15 -9.02
CA PHE A 210 -0.49 2.78 -9.07
C PHE A 210 -0.07 2.02 -7.81
N SER A 211 -1.01 1.28 -7.21
CA SER A 211 -0.71 0.35 -6.14
C SER A 211 0.10 -0.84 -6.64
N ALA A 212 0.71 -1.58 -5.70
CA ALA A 212 1.10 -2.97 -5.96
C ALA A 212 -0.12 -3.82 -6.38
N ILE A 213 0.17 -4.94 -7.05
CA ILE A 213 -0.83 -5.89 -7.55
C ILE A 213 -1.37 -6.72 -6.37
N SER A 214 -2.67 -7.04 -6.37
CA SER A 214 -3.23 -7.94 -5.36
C SER A 214 -2.64 -9.35 -5.49
N ALA A 215 -2.85 -10.20 -4.49
CA ALA A 215 -2.60 -11.62 -4.68
C ALA A 215 -3.38 -12.16 -5.89
N PHE A 216 -2.83 -13.17 -6.54
CA PHE A 216 -3.52 -13.87 -7.63
C PHE A 216 -4.56 -14.83 -7.06
N SER A 217 -5.69 -14.95 -7.76
CA SER A 217 -6.68 -15.99 -7.52
C SER A 217 -6.06 -17.38 -7.77
N ASN A 218 -6.76 -18.42 -7.33
CA ASN A 218 -6.53 -19.76 -7.85
C ASN A 218 -6.71 -19.78 -9.38
N TYR A 219 -6.12 -20.78 -10.04
CA TYR A 219 -6.32 -20.96 -11.47
C TYR A 219 -7.79 -21.27 -11.76
N ALA A 220 -8.37 -20.53 -12.70
CA ALA A 220 -9.73 -20.70 -13.18
C ALA A 220 -9.81 -21.89 -14.14
N PHE A 221 -9.59 -23.08 -13.63
CA PHE A 221 -9.58 -24.32 -14.41
C PHE A 221 -10.22 -25.44 -13.60
N GLU A 222 -11.27 -26.03 -14.16
CA GLU A 222 -11.91 -27.22 -13.60
C GLU A 222 -11.93 -28.31 -14.67
N PRO A 223 -11.13 -29.38 -14.54
CA PRO A 223 -11.04 -30.41 -15.57
C PRO A 223 -12.37 -31.16 -15.72
N LEU A 224 -12.57 -31.76 -16.88
CA LEU A 224 -13.54 -32.83 -17.03
C LEU A 224 -13.10 -34.08 -16.24
N GLY A 225 -14.00 -35.06 -16.14
CA GLY A 225 -13.66 -36.36 -15.57
C GLY A 225 -12.49 -37.01 -16.30
N LEU A 226 -11.78 -37.93 -15.64
CA LEU A 226 -10.69 -38.68 -16.26
C LEU A 226 -11.20 -39.43 -17.49
N SER A 227 -10.67 -39.09 -18.65
CA SER A 227 -10.96 -39.76 -19.92
C SER A 227 -9.64 -39.92 -20.66
N ILE A 228 -9.17 -41.17 -20.75
CA ILE A 228 -7.92 -41.51 -21.41
C ILE A 228 -8.27 -42.05 -22.79
N ASP A 229 -7.70 -41.44 -23.82
CA ASP A 229 -7.67 -42.04 -25.15
C ASP A 229 -6.59 -43.13 -25.15
N PHE A 230 -6.97 -44.39 -25.35
CA PHE A 230 -6.04 -45.52 -25.31
C PHE A 230 -5.17 -45.64 -26.56
N ASP A 231 -5.52 -44.96 -27.65
CA ASP A 231 -4.74 -44.96 -28.88
C ASP A 231 -3.57 -43.97 -28.78
N THR A 232 -3.79 -42.80 -28.17
CA THR A 232 -2.74 -41.77 -27.97
C THR A 232 -2.12 -41.76 -26.57
N ASN A 233 -2.73 -42.45 -25.60
CA ASN A 233 -2.46 -42.36 -24.16
C ASN A 233 -2.65 -40.95 -23.56
N ASP A 234 -3.41 -40.08 -24.21
CA ASP A 234 -3.66 -38.72 -23.71
C ASP A 234 -4.86 -38.68 -22.76
N ASN A 235 -4.77 -37.83 -21.73
CA ASN A 235 -5.93 -37.51 -20.89
C ASN A 235 -6.76 -36.38 -21.52
N VAL A 236 -7.69 -36.75 -22.40
CA VAL A 236 -8.67 -35.86 -23.05
C VAL A 236 -9.56 -35.14 -22.01
N GLY A 237 -9.66 -35.69 -20.80
CA GLY A 237 -10.37 -35.07 -19.68
C GLY A 237 -9.70 -33.80 -19.12
N MET A 238 -8.43 -33.53 -19.46
CA MET A 238 -7.69 -32.34 -19.00
C MET A 238 -8.04 -31.09 -19.81
N VAL A 239 -9.33 -30.81 -19.95
CA VAL A 239 -9.86 -29.61 -20.58
C VAL A 239 -10.82 -28.93 -19.60
N ASN A 240 -10.84 -27.61 -19.62
CA ASN A 240 -11.70 -26.83 -18.72
C ASN A 240 -13.17 -27.09 -19.06
N ARG A 241 -13.97 -27.43 -18.05
CA ARG A 241 -15.41 -27.65 -18.18
C ARG A 241 -16.16 -26.40 -18.59
N TYR A 242 -15.68 -25.23 -18.18
CA TYR A 242 -16.34 -23.95 -18.37
C TYR A 242 -15.59 -23.08 -19.39
N ASN A 243 -16.32 -22.25 -20.12
CA ASN A 243 -15.78 -21.38 -21.16
C ASN A 243 -15.74 -19.89 -20.77
N ALA A 244 -16.21 -19.53 -19.57
CA ALA A 244 -16.07 -18.18 -19.01
C ALA A 244 -15.80 -18.17 -17.50
N VAL A 245 -15.22 -17.09 -17.02
CA VAL A 245 -14.92 -16.85 -15.61
C VAL A 245 -15.54 -15.54 -15.18
N ARG A 246 -16.34 -15.56 -14.12
CA ARG A 246 -16.79 -14.36 -13.43
C ARG A 246 -15.75 -13.99 -12.36
N VAL A 247 -15.21 -12.78 -12.47
CA VAL A 247 -14.16 -12.24 -11.59
C VAL A 247 -14.76 -11.14 -10.73
N ASP A 248 -14.81 -11.37 -9.42
CA ASP A 248 -15.31 -10.43 -8.42
C ASP A 248 -14.14 -9.70 -7.76
N PHE A 249 -14.19 -8.37 -7.74
CA PHE A 249 -13.14 -7.52 -7.15
C PHE A 249 -13.73 -6.32 -6.41
N ASN A 250 -12.95 -5.75 -5.49
CA ASN A 250 -13.37 -4.61 -4.67
C ASN A 250 -13.03 -3.28 -5.36
N THR A 251 -13.97 -2.32 -5.39
CA THR A 251 -13.79 -1.00 -6.01
C THR A 251 -12.89 -0.03 -5.23
N GLY A 252 -12.44 -0.42 -4.04
CA GLY A 252 -11.56 0.36 -3.18
C GLY A 252 -12.20 1.64 -2.64
N ASP A 253 -11.41 2.39 -1.88
CA ASP A 253 -11.88 3.57 -1.16
C ASP A 253 -12.21 4.77 -2.08
N LYS A 254 -12.50 5.92 -1.47
CA LYS A 254 -12.78 7.19 -2.16
C LYS A 254 -11.59 7.76 -2.96
N ARG A 255 -10.37 7.28 -2.72
CA ARG A 255 -9.11 7.77 -3.30
C ARG A 255 -8.72 6.99 -4.55
N VAL A 256 -9.29 5.80 -4.73
CA VAL A 256 -9.17 5.03 -5.97
C VAL A 256 -9.96 5.72 -7.07
N LYS A 257 -9.30 5.98 -8.21
CA LYS A 257 -9.89 6.59 -9.41
C LYS A 257 -10.19 5.53 -10.47
N GLU A 258 -9.24 4.64 -10.71
CA GLU A 258 -9.34 3.57 -11.72
C GLU A 258 -8.95 2.22 -11.13
N ILE A 259 -9.53 1.15 -11.67
CA ILE A 259 -9.26 -0.23 -11.27
C ILE A 259 -8.87 -1.01 -12.51
N GLN A 260 -7.73 -1.68 -12.47
CA GLN A 260 -7.26 -2.53 -13.55
C GLN A 260 -7.35 -3.98 -13.13
N VAL A 261 -8.15 -4.76 -13.86
CA VAL A 261 -8.21 -6.21 -13.69
C VAL A 261 -7.15 -6.85 -14.56
N LEU A 262 -6.42 -7.80 -13.99
CA LEU A 262 -5.24 -8.43 -14.55
C LEU A 262 -5.48 -9.93 -14.68
N ALA A 263 -4.88 -10.54 -15.70
CA ALA A 263 -4.85 -11.99 -15.89
C ALA A 263 -3.44 -12.45 -16.21
N LYS A 264 -3.11 -13.66 -15.75
CA LYS A 264 -1.83 -14.32 -15.99
C LYS A 264 -2.07 -15.79 -16.32
N GLU A 265 -1.40 -16.31 -17.34
CA GLU A 265 -1.37 -17.74 -17.65
C GLU A 265 -0.29 -18.45 -16.81
N SER A 266 -0.50 -19.72 -16.45
CA SER A 266 0.40 -20.49 -15.58
C SER A 266 1.84 -20.63 -16.11
N ASN A 267 1.99 -20.70 -17.43
CA ASN A 267 3.25 -20.95 -18.12
C ASN A 267 4.03 -19.67 -18.49
N SER A 268 3.53 -18.48 -18.14
CA SER A 268 4.10 -17.21 -18.56
C SER A 268 4.18 -16.23 -17.40
N ASN A 269 5.24 -15.41 -17.36
CA ASN A 269 5.35 -14.27 -16.45
C ASN A 269 4.68 -13.00 -16.98
N ASN A 270 4.08 -13.06 -18.17
CA ASN A 270 3.35 -11.95 -18.74
C ASN A 270 2.03 -11.75 -18.01
N VAL A 271 1.83 -10.55 -17.49
CA VAL A 271 0.56 -10.13 -16.88
C VAL A 271 -0.17 -9.25 -17.87
N TYR A 272 -1.40 -9.63 -18.20
CA TYR A 272 -2.24 -8.92 -19.16
C TYR A 272 -3.27 -8.07 -18.44
N ILE A 273 -3.50 -6.85 -18.92
CA ILE A 273 -4.57 -5.97 -18.47
C ILE A 273 -5.83 -6.38 -19.23
N VAL A 274 -6.76 -7.01 -18.50
CA VAL A 274 -8.02 -7.53 -19.03
C VAL A 274 -8.97 -6.38 -19.33
N GLU A 275 -9.21 -5.54 -18.34
CA GLU A 275 -10.11 -4.39 -18.43
C GLU A 275 -9.64 -3.27 -17.49
N ASN A 276 -9.96 -2.03 -17.86
CA ASN A 276 -9.69 -0.85 -17.04
C ASN A 276 -11.00 -0.09 -16.77
N PHE A 277 -11.37 0.02 -15.50
CA PHE A 277 -12.60 0.65 -15.06
C PHE A 277 -12.32 2.02 -14.43
N VAL A 278 -12.93 3.06 -14.96
CA VAL A 278 -12.91 4.39 -14.35
C VAL A 278 -14.17 4.56 -13.50
N LYS A 279 -14.03 4.69 -12.18
CA LYS A 279 -15.18 4.66 -11.25
C LYS A 279 -16.25 5.70 -11.59
N GLU A 280 -15.84 6.90 -12.01
CA GLU A 280 -16.75 7.98 -12.40
C GLU A 280 -17.58 7.62 -13.64
N LYS A 281 -17.00 6.93 -14.63
CA LYS A 281 -17.70 6.53 -15.86
C LYS A 281 -18.67 5.39 -15.62
N GLU A 282 -18.29 4.47 -14.74
CA GLU A 282 -19.09 3.29 -14.39
C GLU A 282 -20.16 3.58 -13.33
N GLY A 283 -20.15 4.76 -12.71
CA GLY A 283 -21.06 5.12 -11.62
C GLY A 283 -20.87 4.26 -10.36
N TRP A 284 -19.65 3.78 -10.12
CA TRP A 284 -19.37 2.87 -9.02
C TRP A 284 -19.06 3.61 -7.71
N GLY A 285 -19.66 3.10 -6.62
CA GLY A 285 -19.39 3.58 -5.27
C GLY A 285 -18.05 3.07 -4.70
N HIS A 286 -17.82 3.34 -3.42
CA HIS A 286 -16.61 2.95 -2.70
C HIS A 286 -16.80 1.63 -1.95
N ASN A 287 -15.74 0.83 -1.88
CA ASN A 287 -15.68 -0.45 -1.16
C ASN A 287 -16.79 -1.44 -1.55
N GLN A 288 -17.18 -1.44 -2.83
CA GLN A 288 -18.21 -2.33 -3.36
C GLN A 288 -17.56 -3.52 -4.07
N ILE A 289 -18.20 -4.68 -4.02
CA ILE A 289 -17.80 -5.82 -4.85
C ILE A 289 -18.48 -5.67 -6.21
N LYS A 290 -17.68 -5.70 -7.28
CA LYS A 290 -18.14 -5.69 -8.67
C LYS A 290 -17.60 -6.90 -9.39
N SER A 291 -18.32 -7.31 -10.42
CA SER A 291 -18.07 -8.54 -11.15
C SER A 291 -17.92 -8.26 -12.62
N ILE A 292 -16.97 -8.93 -13.26
CA ILE A 292 -16.83 -8.93 -14.72
C ILE A 292 -16.86 -10.36 -15.24
N LYS A 293 -17.30 -10.53 -16.48
CA LYS A 293 -17.23 -11.81 -17.19
C LYS A 293 -16.01 -11.80 -18.11
N TYR A 294 -15.20 -12.84 -18.03
CA TYR A 294 -14.00 -13.04 -18.83
C TYR A 294 -14.13 -14.32 -19.66
N SER A 295 -13.97 -14.21 -20.98
CA SER A 295 -14.00 -15.33 -21.93
C SER A 295 -12.80 -15.36 -22.88
N ASN A 296 -11.75 -14.56 -22.61
CA ASN A 296 -10.51 -14.49 -23.42
C ASN A 296 -10.73 -14.20 -24.92
N ASN A 297 -11.73 -13.37 -25.24
CA ASN A 297 -12.12 -13.03 -26.62
C ASN A 297 -11.53 -11.71 -27.13
N LYS A 298 -10.78 -10.99 -26.30
CA LYS A 298 -10.28 -9.64 -26.61
C LYS A 298 -8.75 -9.63 -26.62
N LEU A 299 -8.19 -8.68 -27.36
CA LEU A 299 -6.77 -8.36 -27.28
C LEU A 299 -6.50 -7.60 -25.98
N TYR A 300 -5.48 -8.04 -25.24
CA TYR A 300 -5.11 -7.46 -23.95
C TYR A 300 -3.76 -6.76 -24.02
N ASN A 301 -3.64 -5.66 -23.28
CA ASN A 301 -2.39 -4.94 -23.17
C ASN A 301 -1.47 -5.64 -22.16
N LEU A 302 -0.18 -5.75 -22.50
CA LEU A 302 0.80 -6.34 -21.61
C LEU A 302 1.23 -5.32 -20.54
N LEU A 303 1.26 -5.77 -19.29
CA LEU A 303 1.82 -5.01 -18.18
C LEU A 303 3.35 -5.24 -18.12
N PRO A 304 4.16 -4.20 -17.86
CA PRO A 304 5.60 -4.36 -17.72
C PRO A 304 5.98 -5.38 -16.64
N GLU A 305 6.97 -6.23 -16.92
CA GLU A 305 7.35 -7.36 -16.05
C GLU A 305 7.72 -6.93 -14.62
N ARG A 306 8.32 -5.75 -14.46
CA ARG A 306 8.65 -5.17 -13.14
C ARG A 306 7.45 -5.09 -12.19
N GLU A 307 6.24 -4.95 -12.73
CA GLU A 307 5.02 -4.80 -11.93
C GLU A 307 4.61 -6.15 -11.32
N LEU A 308 4.91 -7.28 -11.98
CA LEU A 308 4.68 -8.62 -11.42
C LEU A 308 5.54 -8.84 -10.16
N TYR A 309 6.79 -8.35 -10.17
CA TYR A 309 7.70 -8.47 -9.03
C TYR A 309 7.43 -7.42 -7.94
N LYS A 310 6.54 -6.46 -8.19
CA LYS A 310 6.14 -5.43 -7.21
C LYS A 310 5.03 -5.97 -6.30
N GLN A 311 5.41 -6.75 -5.29
CA GLN A 311 4.47 -7.29 -4.29
C GLN A 311 3.95 -6.23 -3.32
N PHE A 312 4.78 -5.25 -2.95
CA PHE A 312 4.41 -4.16 -2.05
C PHE A 312 5.21 -2.90 -2.37
N ASP A 313 4.72 -1.76 -1.87
CA ASP A 313 5.43 -0.49 -1.90
C ASP A 313 6.33 -0.38 -0.66
N ASN A 314 7.65 -0.39 -0.86
CA ASN A 314 8.61 -0.29 0.24
C ASN A 314 8.84 1.18 0.63
N VAL A 315 7.91 1.74 1.41
CA VAL A 315 8.03 3.09 1.98
C VAL A 315 8.32 2.98 3.49
N PRO A 316 9.44 3.55 3.97
CA PRO A 316 9.76 3.58 5.40
C PRO A 316 8.67 4.26 6.24
N ARG A 317 8.54 3.83 7.49
CA ARG A 317 7.54 4.36 8.42
C ARG A 317 7.88 5.71 8.98
N LYS A 318 9.16 6.05 9.12
CA LYS A 318 9.64 7.34 9.60
C LYS A 318 10.95 7.64 8.93
N ALA A 319 11.22 8.88 8.56
CA ALA A 319 12.51 9.29 8.00
C ALA A 319 12.91 10.68 8.52
N ARG A 320 14.19 10.88 8.88
CA ARG A 320 14.67 12.22 9.30
C ARG A 320 15.16 13.07 8.12
N ALA A 321 15.60 12.43 7.04
CA ALA A 321 16.02 13.11 5.82
C ALA A 321 15.16 12.66 4.65
N LEU A 322 14.79 13.63 3.80
CA LEU A 322 14.04 13.43 2.57
C LEU A 322 14.60 14.40 1.52
N THR A 323 14.97 13.89 0.35
CA THR A 323 15.37 14.67 -0.82
C THR A 323 14.89 14.01 -2.11
N ALA A 324 14.82 14.75 -3.22
CA ALA A 324 14.47 14.23 -4.53
C ALA A 324 15.65 14.46 -5.48
N ILE A 325 16.03 13.41 -6.19
CA ILE A 325 17.00 13.50 -7.27
C ILE A 325 16.31 13.00 -8.54
N SER A 326 16.11 13.91 -9.50
CA SER A 326 15.34 13.67 -10.71
C SER A 326 13.95 13.10 -10.38
N ASN A 327 13.69 11.83 -10.72
CA ASN A 327 12.39 11.16 -10.50
C ASN A 327 12.42 10.16 -9.32
N ARG A 328 13.39 10.27 -8.41
CA ARG A 328 13.52 9.37 -7.26
C ARG A 328 13.48 10.15 -5.95
N LEU A 329 12.64 9.70 -5.04
CA LEU A 329 12.67 10.14 -3.64
C LEU A 329 13.74 9.34 -2.89
N ILE A 330 14.59 10.06 -2.18
CA ILE A 330 15.66 9.50 -1.36
C ILE A 330 15.36 9.83 0.09
N LEU A 331 15.32 8.78 0.90
CA LEU A 331 15.03 8.85 2.32
C LEU A 331 16.27 8.44 3.09
N GLY A 332 16.57 9.16 4.17
CA GLY A 332 17.75 8.91 5.00
C GLY A 332 17.39 8.87 6.47
N ASN A 333 18.15 8.07 7.23
CA ASN A 333 17.96 7.86 8.67
C ASN A 333 16.49 7.53 8.98
N TYR A 334 16.06 6.37 8.44
CA TYR A 334 14.68 5.93 8.48
C TYR A 334 14.49 4.69 9.35
N THR A 335 13.25 4.47 9.75
CA THR A 335 12.81 3.25 10.45
C THR A 335 11.85 2.47 9.56
N GLU A 336 12.17 1.21 9.32
CA GLU A 336 11.38 0.27 8.53
C GLU A 336 10.80 -0.84 9.41
N GLY A 337 9.76 -1.52 8.90
CA GLY A 337 9.15 -2.67 9.54
C GLY A 337 8.15 -2.33 10.67
N TYR A 338 7.43 -3.37 11.09
CA TYR A 338 6.49 -3.30 12.20
C TYR A 338 6.93 -4.28 13.29
N ASP A 339 6.81 -3.86 14.55
CA ASP A 339 6.98 -4.77 15.68
C ASP A 339 5.81 -5.76 15.69
N ILE A 340 6.12 -7.06 15.66
CA ILE A 340 5.11 -8.11 15.75
C ILE A 340 4.72 -8.30 17.22
N LYS A 341 3.74 -7.53 17.67
CA LYS A 341 3.23 -7.53 19.05
C LYS A 341 1.74 -7.87 19.08
N ASP A 342 1.31 -8.54 20.15
CA ASP A 342 -0.10 -8.83 20.40
C ASP A 342 -0.87 -7.58 20.83
N GLN A 343 -2.17 -7.72 21.05
CA GLN A 343 -3.04 -6.62 21.52
C GLN A 343 -2.60 -6.04 22.88
N ASN A 344 -1.82 -6.78 23.66
CA ASN A 344 -1.30 -6.40 24.96
C ASN A 344 0.16 -5.88 24.89
N GLY A 345 0.74 -5.76 23.70
CA GLY A 345 2.11 -5.28 23.49
C GLY A 345 3.21 -6.33 23.70
N SER A 346 2.86 -7.59 23.95
CA SER A 346 3.83 -8.69 24.10
C SER A 346 4.28 -9.21 22.73
N PRO A 347 5.55 -9.64 22.57
CA PRO A 347 6.03 -10.21 21.31
C PRO A 347 5.23 -11.47 20.94
N ILE A 348 4.72 -11.53 19.71
CA ILE A 348 4.04 -12.75 19.23
C ILE A 348 5.11 -13.75 18.82
N LYS A 349 5.15 -14.89 19.52
CA LYS A 349 5.91 -16.05 19.07
C LYS A 349 5.09 -16.77 18.00
N ILE A 350 5.53 -16.72 16.75
CA ILE A 350 4.88 -17.43 15.65
C ILE A 350 5.20 -18.92 15.80
N ASP A 351 4.21 -19.70 16.20
CA ASP A 351 4.27 -21.16 16.26
C ASP A 351 3.10 -21.72 15.45
N TYR A 352 3.35 -22.70 14.59
CA TYR A 352 2.34 -23.29 13.73
C TYR A 352 2.34 -24.81 13.89
N ASN A 353 1.16 -25.36 14.14
CA ASN A 353 0.95 -26.79 14.17
C ASN A 353 0.19 -27.19 12.90
N VAL A 354 0.76 -28.11 12.12
CA VAL A 354 0.18 -28.54 10.84
C VAL A 354 -0.57 -29.84 11.08
N GLY A 355 -1.87 -29.83 10.81
CA GLY A 355 -2.72 -31.02 10.81
C GLY A 355 -3.21 -31.33 9.41
N VAL A 356 -3.39 -32.62 9.09
CA VAL A 356 -4.03 -33.05 7.85
C VAL A 356 -5.54 -33.01 8.03
N ALA A 357 -6.22 -32.16 7.26
CA ALA A 357 -7.66 -32.20 7.12
C ALA A 357 -8.02 -33.15 5.97
N SER A 358 -8.56 -34.33 6.29
CA SER A 358 -9.11 -35.27 5.31
C SER A 358 -10.63 -35.27 5.41
N GLU A 359 -11.33 -34.98 4.31
CA GLU A 359 -12.77 -35.19 4.23
C GLU A 359 -13.07 -36.63 3.80
N LYS A 360 -14.03 -37.28 4.49
CA LYS A 360 -14.51 -38.61 4.08
C LYS A 360 -15.27 -38.45 2.78
N ILE A 361 -14.72 -39.00 1.70
CA ILE A 361 -15.47 -39.18 0.47
C ILE A 361 -16.40 -40.37 0.70
N ASN A 362 -17.69 -40.09 0.94
CA ASN A 362 -18.72 -41.10 1.15
C ASN A 362 -19.09 -41.73 -0.20
N ILE A 363 -18.20 -42.54 -0.75
CA ILE A 363 -18.49 -43.42 -1.90
C ILE A 363 -18.68 -44.82 -1.33
N GLU A 364 -19.90 -45.35 -1.44
CA GLU A 364 -20.12 -46.79 -1.33
C GLU A 364 -19.45 -47.45 -2.53
N LEU A 365 -18.25 -48.02 -2.32
CA LEU A 365 -17.59 -48.81 -3.36
C LEU A 365 -18.29 -50.16 -3.44
N PRO A 366 -18.65 -50.65 -4.65
CA PRO A 366 -19.17 -52.00 -4.80
C PRO A 366 -18.09 -53.00 -4.37
N ILE A 367 -18.37 -53.76 -3.32
CA ILE A 367 -17.49 -54.83 -2.83
C ILE A 367 -17.99 -56.14 -3.39
N SER A 368 -17.10 -56.89 -4.05
CA SER A 368 -17.33 -58.30 -4.34
C SER A 368 -16.48 -59.14 -3.39
N SER A 369 -17.09 -60.17 -2.80
CA SER A 369 -16.42 -61.11 -1.92
C SER A 369 -16.70 -62.53 -2.37
N TYR A 370 -15.71 -63.40 -2.23
CA TYR A 370 -15.88 -64.83 -2.39
C TYR A 370 -14.95 -65.57 -1.41
N ILE A 371 -15.34 -66.80 -1.09
CA ILE A 371 -14.55 -67.70 -0.24
C ILE A 371 -13.75 -68.60 -1.17
N HIS A 372 -12.45 -68.68 -0.93
CA HIS A 372 -11.58 -69.65 -1.60
C HIS A 372 -10.76 -70.38 -0.54
N ASP A 373 -11.03 -71.68 -0.37
CA ASP A 373 -10.51 -72.52 0.70
C ASP A 373 -10.71 -71.92 2.11
N LYS A 374 -9.61 -71.50 2.75
CA LYS A 374 -9.57 -70.91 4.11
C LYS A 374 -9.44 -69.38 4.08
N TRP A 375 -9.57 -68.75 2.92
CA TRP A 375 -9.36 -67.32 2.74
C TRP A 375 -10.67 -66.61 2.38
N PHE A 376 -10.93 -65.50 3.07
CA PHE A 376 -11.90 -64.50 2.64
C PHE A 376 -11.19 -63.51 1.72
N VAL A 377 -11.60 -63.44 0.46
CA VAL A 377 -11.01 -62.53 -0.53
C VAL A 377 -11.98 -61.39 -0.80
N PHE A 378 -11.55 -60.18 -0.46
CA PHE A 378 -12.25 -58.93 -0.81
C PHE A 378 -11.58 -58.31 -2.03
N LYS A 379 -12.35 -58.08 -3.10
CA LYS A 379 -11.86 -57.38 -4.28
C LYS A 379 -12.45 -55.97 -4.31
N PHE A 380 -11.58 -54.98 -4.12
CA PHE A 380 -11.91 -53.57 -4.25
C PHE A 380 -11.59 -53.09 -5.66
N SER A 381 -12.55 -52.45 -6.32
CA SER A 381 -12.34 -51.73 -7.58
C SER A 381 -12.08 -50.24 -7.33
N ASN A 382 -11.26 -49.60 -8.17
CA ASN A 382 -11.01 -48.15 -8.19
C ASN A 382 -10.26 -47.55 -6.98
N LEU A 383 -9.35 -48.30 -6.34
CA LEU A 383 -8.45 -47.74 -5.33
C LEU A 383 -7.35 -46.90 -5.99
N LYS A 384 -7.18 -45.64 -5.54
CA LYS A 384 -6.03 -44.80 -5.91
C LYS A 384 -4.88 -45.03 -4.93
N LYS A 385 -3.65 -45.01 -5.44
CA LYS A 385 -2.41 -45.13 -4.64
C LYS A 385 -2.35 -43.98 -3.61
N GLY A 386 -2.13 -44.32 -2.34
CA GLY A 386 -2.00 -43.35 -1.24
C GLY A 386 -3.21 -43.27 -0.30
N ASN A 387 -4.31 -43.97 -0.59
CA ASN A 387 -5.46 -44.04 0.30
C ASN A 387 -5.26 -45.12 1.37
N VAL A 388 -5.63 -44.83 2.63
CA VAL A 388 -5.71 -45.81 3.71
C VAL A 388 -7.13 -46.40 3.73
N LEU A 389 -7.24 -47.73 3.74
CA LEU A 389 -8.49 -48.46 3.91
C LEU A 389 -8.61 -48.91 5.36
N GLU A 390 -9.62 -48.40 6.07
CA GLU A 390 -10.04 -48.93 7.36
C GLU A 390 -11.39 -49.64 7.19
N PHE A 391 -11.49 -50.89 7.67
CA PHE A 391 -12.76 -51.61 7.74
C PHE A 391 -12.84 -52.39 9.05
N ASN A 392 -14.05 -52.49 9.60
CA ASN A 392 -14.38 -53.36 10.72
C ASN A 392 -15.05 -54.63 10.18
N LEU A 393 -14.56 -55.79 10.59
CA LEU A 393 -15.08 -57.08 10.17
C LEU A 393 -15.70 -57.78 11.37
N GLU A 394 -17.03 -57.85 11.40
CA GLU A 394 -17.79 -58.53 12.45
C GLU A 394 -18.23 -59.91 11.94
N ILE A 395 -17.67 -60.98 12.51
CA ILE A 395 -18.03 -62.36 12.17
C ILE A 395 -19.17 -62.80 13.07
N MET A 396 -20.40 -62.77 12.55
CA MET A 396 -21.55 -63.33 13.26
C MET A 396 -21.69 -64.82 12.95
N SER A 397 -21.32 -65.69 13.90
CA SER A 397 -21.67 -67.11 13.80
C SER A 397 -23.15 -67.29 14.13
N LYS A 398 -24.00 -67.52 13.13
CA LYS A 398 -25.32 -68.10 13.39
C LYS A 398 -25.15 -69.60 13.61
N TRP A 399 -25.13 -70.03 14.87
CA TRP A 399 -25.36 -71.43 15.22
C TRP A 399 -26.84 -71.72 14.99
N ASN A 400 -27.18 -72.35 13.87
CA ASN A 400 -28.48 -72.99 13.69
C ASN A 400 -28.53 -74.20 14.63
N THR A 401 -29.12 -74.02 15.81
CA THR A 401 -29.58 -75.13 16.64
C THR A 401 -31.01 -75.47 16.24
N ASN A 402 -31.15 -76.23 15.16
CA ASN A 402 -32.32 -77.06 14.92
C ASN A 402 -31.82 -78.47 14.62
N VAL A 403 -31.55 -79.19 15.70
CA VAL A 403 -31.58 -80.65 15.74
C VAL A 403 -32.74 -80.97 16.68
N ASP A 404 -33.88 -81.31 16.08
CA ASP A 404 -34.64 -82.52 16.38
C ASP A 404 -35.20 -83.05 15.05
#